data_AF-A0A2V8VUF4-F1
#
_entry.id   AF-A0A2V8VUF4-F1
#
_cell.length_a   1.000
_cell.length_b   1.000
_cell.length_c   1.000
_cell.angle_alpha   90.00
_cell.angle_beta   90.00
_cell.angle_gamma   90.00
#
_symmetry.space_group_name_H-M   'P 1'
#
loop_
_entity.id
_entity.type
_entity.pdbx_description
1 polymer ?
#
loop_
_entity_poly.entity_id
_entity_poly.type
_entity_poly.pdbx_seq_one_letter_code
_entity_poly.pdbx_strand_id
1 'polypeptide(L)'
;MKAGRASSTAGVVASGVLFVHHEPGVGHLVSKEAAEAILRLLRARSPLKTAILAGGLPHAWFRLILRFVENRMMPGLMLHHAVRKCYIEDETRRALAEGAIQVVVLGAGLDTLALRLHQKFPRVLFVELDHPATQRVKRKALGVPDGAAEGRAGENLRILSADFTQKNADEVLADCPGYERSARTVLIMEGVLMYLSPGDVDRAFASARRCGGPGSRFIFTFMEVGSDGRPGFRRRAKSSDLWLALKGEPFIWGLRPEEVSAFLKERDFRLRDLPSADDLRRLYLSGVDGGASLAAARILWKGTVGLAGVSSLTSLTGSLTATLPGRLRRPLIGLVWVKFAAYILWMAGHNEFRYVVYDQLTAMTAILLLHAYDLYARTGPAGGTIVMGVVVSLLAAILQQAKVDLHRHFNHNDLFHVVQIGANYLFFRGALLLRDRDGEPGRRRETGRDREAGRMSGEAP
;
A
#
# COMPACT_ATOMS: atom_id res chain seq x y z
N MET A 1 16.75 20.56 -2.21
CA MET A 1 17.44 19.48 -2.98
C MET A 1 18.89 19.37 -2.53
N LYS A 2 19.50 18.17 -2.53
CA LYS A 2 20.94 18.03 -2.22
C LYS A 2 21.77 18.54 -3.40
N ALA A 3 22.72 19.45 -3.13
CA ALA A 3 23.62 19.98 -4.14
C ALA A 3 24.30 18.85 -4.94
N GLY A 4 24.23 18.94 -6.27
CA GLY A 4 24.93 18.01 -7.18
C GLY A 4 24.31 16.62 -7.36
N ARG A 5 23.18 16.26 -6.73
CA ARG A 5 22.50 14.96 -6.92
C ARG A 5 21.17 15.11 -7.65
N ALA A 6 20.87 14.15 -8.54
CA ALA A 6 19.55 14.06 -9.18
C ALA A 6 18.45 13.83 -8.13
N SER A 7 17.26 14.41 -8.36
CA SER A 7 16.13 14.32 -7.43
C SER A 7 15.81 12.87 -7.01
N SER A 8 15.62 12.64 -5.71
CA SER A 8 15.19 11.31 -5.23
C SER A 8 13.74 11.06 -5.62
N THR A 9 12.89 12.06 -5.42
CA THR A 9 11.45 12.02 -5.70
C THR A 9 11.15 11.81 -7.18
N ALA A 10 11.90 12.43 -8.10
CA ALA A 10 11.69 12.22 -9.54
C ALA A 10 11.77 10.73 -9.92
N GLY A 11 12.68 9.98 -9.29
CA GLY A 11 12.78 8.53 -9.47
C GLY A 11 11.60 7.76 -8.88
N VAL A 12 11.09 8.17 -7.72
CA VAL A 12 9.93 7.53 -7.06
C VAL A 12 8.66 7.75 -7.88
N VAL A 13 8.43 8.98 -8.35
CA VAL A 13 7.31 9.32 -9.23
C VAL A 13 7.39 8.49 -10.51
N ALA A 14 8.54 8.46 -11.19
CA ALA A 14 8.72 7.70 -12.42
C ALA A 14 8.52 6.18 -12.21
N SER A 15 9.07 5.60 -11.13
CA SER A 15 8.82 4.20 -10.79
C SER A 15 7.34 3.91 -10.49
N GLY A 16 6.64 4.83 -9.82
CA GLY A 16 5.20 4.69 -9.55
C GLY A 16 4.35 4.76 -10.82
N VAL A 17 4.68 5.63 -11.76
CA VAL A 17 3.99 5.70 -13.06
C VAL A 17 4.26 4.43 -13.89
N LEU A 18 5.50 3.93 -13.89
CA LEU A 18 5.83 2.65 -14.53
C LEU A 18 5.10 1.46 -13.88
N PHE A 19 4.89 1.50 -12.57
CA PHE A 19 4.07 0.52 -11.86
C PHE A 19 2.62 0.57 -12.37
N VAL A 20 1.99 1.75 -12.45
CA VAL A 20 0.61 1.90 -12.95
C VAL A 20 0.45 1.31 -14.35
N HIS A 21 1.42 1.48 -15.25
CA HIS A 21 1.39 0.86 -16.58
C HIS A 21 1.16 -0.67 -16.56
N HIS A 22 1.70 -1.37 -15.54
CA HIS A 22 1.57 -2.82 -15.39
C HIS A 22 0.35 -3.25 -14.58
N GLU A 23 -0.46 -2.30 -14.11
CA GLU A 23 -1.59 -2.56 -13.23
C GLU A 23 -2.87 -2.84 -14.03
N PRO A 24 -3.51 -4.00 -13.83
CA PRO A 24 -4.78 -4.30 -14.49
C PRO A 24 -5.84 -3.24 -14.17
N GLY A 25 -6.59 -2.82 -15.18
CA GLY A 25 -7.66 -1.82 -15.08
C GLY A 25 -7.20 -0.37 -15.24
N VAL A 26 -5.98 -0.02 -14.82
CA VAL A 26 -5.46 1.37 -14.88
C VAL A 26 -4.22 1.54 -15.76
N GLY A 27 -3.65 0.46 -16.30
CA GLY A 27 -2.46 0.51 -17.16
C GLY A 27 -2.62 1.38 -18.40
N HIS A 28 -3.84 1.54 -18.90
CA HIS A 28 -4.15 2.39 -20.06
C HIS A 28 -3.87 3.88 -19.82
N LEU A 29 -3.78 4.34 -18.56
CA LEU A 29 -3.43 5.71 -18.21
C LEU A 29 -2.00 6.08 -18.58
N VAL A 30 -1.13 5.07 -18.73
CA VAL A 30 0.27 5.26 -19.07
C VAL A 30 0.53 4.56 -20.40
N SER A 31 0.71 5.35 -21.46
CA SER A 31 0.98 4.81 -22.79
C SER A 31 2.27 3.98 -22.82
N LYS A 32 2.36 3.03 -23.75
CA LYS A 32 3.56 2.20 -23.93
C LYS A 32 4.80 3.06 -24.19
N GLU A 33 4.66 4.10 -25.00
CA GLU A 33 5.75 5.05 -25.29
C GLU A 33 6.21 5.78 -24.02
N ALA A 34 5.28 6.16 -23.14
CA ALA A 34 5.62 6.79 -21.86
C ALA A 34 6.35 5.81 -20.93
N ALA A 35 5.88 4.57 -20.83
CA ALA A 35 6.50 3.52 -20.02
C ALA A 35 7.93 3.20 -20.50
N GLU A 36 8.14 3.08 -21.81
CA GLU A 36 9.46 2.85 -22.40
C GLU A 36 10.43 4.01 -22.16
N ALA A 37 9.97 5.26 -22.34
CA ALA A 37 10.77 6.45 -22.06
C ALA A 37 11.15 6.54 -20.58
N ILE A 38 10.20 6.28 -19.67
CA ILE A 38 10.45 6.21 -18.22
C ILE A 38 11.48 5.13 -17.90
N LEU A 39 11.37 3.96 -18.51
CA LEU A 39 12.30 2.86 -18.28
C LEU A 39 13.73 3.21 -18.72
N ARG A 40 13.90 3.88 -19.86
CA ARG A 40 15.21 4.39 -20.34
C ARG A 40 15.80 5.39 -19.35
N LEU A 41 15.00 6.36 -18.89
CA LEU A 41 15.41 7.37 -17.91
C LEU A 41 15.81 6.75 -16.56
N LEU A 42 15.02 5.79 -16.06
CA LEU A 42 15.32 5.08 -14.82
C LEU A 42 16.60 4.25 -14.93
N ARG A 43 16.82 3.56 -16.07
CA ARG A 43 18.06 2.80 -16.32
C ARG A 43 19.28 3.71 -16.29
N ALA A 44 19.23 4.88 -16.93
CA ALA A 44 20.33 5.85 -16.91
C ALA A 44 20.63 6.38 -15.50
N ARG A 45 19.59 6.50 -14.65
CA ARG A 45 19.71 6.97 -13.26
C ARG A 45 20.25 5.90 -12.31
N SER A 46 19.74 4.67 -12.40
CA SER A 46 20.00 3.60 -11.44
C SER A 46 19.78 2.24 -12.10
N PRO A 47 20.78 1.69 -12.83
CA PRO A 47 20.64 0.46 -13.60
C PRO A 47 20.14 -0.73 -12.77
N LEU A 48 20.78 -1.00 -11.63
CA LEU A 48 20.44 -2.15 -10.77
C LEU A 48 19.01 -2.07 -10.22
N LYS A 49 18.62 -0.93 -9.65
CA LYS A 49 17.25 -0.74 -9.13
C LYS A 49 16.21 -0.88 -10.23
N THR A 50 16.52 -0.39 -11.42
CA THR A 50 15.62 -0.46 -12.56
C THR A 50 15.51 -1.87 -13.12
N ALA A 51 16.59 -2.66 -13.12
CA ALA A 51 16.57 -4.07 -13.50
C ALA A 51 15.67 -4.89 -12.57
N ILE A 52 15.77 -4.68 -11.25
CA ILE A 52 14.90 -5.33 -10.26
C ILE A 52 13.43 -4.93 -10.49
N LEU A 53 13.16 -3.63 -10.63
CA LEU A 53 11.81 -3.12 -10.85
C LEU A 53 11.21 -3.68 -12.16
N ALA A 54 11.93 -3.56 -13.28
CA ALA A 54 11.45 -4.00 -14.59
C ALA A 54 11.30 -5.51 -14.70
N GLY A 55 12.16 -6.29 -14.04
CA GLY A 55 12.03 -7.74 -13.96
C GLY A 55 10.87 -8.18 -13.05
N GLY A 56 10.58 -7.42 -11.99
CA GLY A 56 9.51 -7.73 -11.04
C GLY A 56 8.11 -7.33 -11.51
N LEU A 57 7.96 -6.15 -12.14
CA LEU A 57 6.66 -5.57 -12.50
C LEU A 57 5.74 -6.47 -13.35
N PRO A 58 6.23 -7.32 -14.27
CA PRO A 58 5.38 -8.29 -14.96
C PRO A 58 4.68 -9.30 -14.03
N HIS A 59 5.23 -9.58 -12.84
CA HIS A 59 4.70 -10.59 -11.91
C HIS A 59 3.72 -10.01 -10.89
N ALA A 60 2.55 -10.65 -10.74
CA ALA A 60 1.48 -10.17 -9.85
C ALA A 60 1.87 -10.11 -8.37
N TRP A 61 2.66 -11.07 -7.87
CA TRP A 61 3.11 -11.09 -6.48
C TRP A 61 4.00 -9.88 -6.15
N PHE A 62 4.86 -9.48 -7.08
CA PHE A 62 5.74 -8.33 -6.89
C PHE A 62 4.92 -7.04 -6.85
N ARG A 63 3.92 -6.93 -7.74
CA ARG A 63 2.97 -5.81 -7.71
C ARG A 63 2.18 -5.78 -6.41
N LEU A 64 1.74 -6.92 -5.89
CA LEU A 64 1.04 -7.02 -4.61
C LEU A 64 1.88 -6.48 -3.44
N ILE A 65 3.18 -6.80 -3.40
CA ILE A 65 4.12 -6.27 -2.39
C ILE A 65 4.20 -4.74 -2.50
N LEU A 66 4.36 -4.21 -3.72
CA LEU A 66 4.43 -2.77 -3.94
C LEU A 66 3.13 -2.05 -3.55
N ARG A 67 1.96 -2.61 -3.88
CA ARG A 67 0.65 -2.10 -3.41
C ARG A 67 0.54 -2.11 -1.91
N PHE A 68 1.00 -3.17 -1.26
CA PHE A 68 0.96 -3.27 0.20
C PHE A 68 1.81 -2.16 0.84
N VAL A 69 3.02 -1.95 0.33
CA VAL A 69 3.91 -0.86 0.79
C VAL A 69 3.29 0.51 0.53
N GLU A 70 2.77 0.75 -0.68
CA GLU A 70 2.08 1.99 -1.03
C GLU A 70 0.90 2.26 -0.09
N ASN A 71 -0.02 1.31 0.05
CA ASN A 71 -1.20 1.43 0.91
C ASN A 71 -0.84 1.67 2.38
N ARG A 72 0.32 1.20 2.84
CA ARG A 72 0.75 1.43 4.22
C ARG A 72 1.42 2.78 4.43
N MET A 73 2.04 3.33 3.39
CA MET A 73 2.79 4.58 3.44
C MET A 73 1.96 5.77 2.95
N MET A 74 1.49 5.72 1.70
CA MET A 74 0.84 6.79 0.96
C MET A 74 -0.21 6.18 0.00
N PRO A 75 -1.41 5.83 0.51
CA PRO A 75 -2.42 5.14 -0.29
C PRO A 75 -2.79 5.91 -1.57
N GLY A 76 -2.72 5.23 -2.72
CA GLY A 76 -3.13 5.76 -4.03
C GLY A 76 -2.17 6.79 -4.64
N LEU A 77 -0.96 6.94 -4.11
CA LEU A 77 0.04 7.89 -4.62
C LEU A 77 0.45 7.58 -6.06
N MET A 78 0.70 6.32 -6.39
CA MET A 78 1.15 5.91 -7.72
C MET A 78 0.07 6.20 -8.76
N LEU A 79 -1.18 5.88 -8.44
CA LEU A 79 -2.33 6.19 -9.29
C LEU A 79 -2.54 7.71 -9.43
N HIS A 80 -2.40 8.46 -8.34
CA HIS A 80 -2.47 9.92 -8.37
C HIS A 80 -1.45 10.51 -9.35
N HIS A 81 -0.20 10.03 -9.34
CA HIS A 81 0.82 10.50 -10.28
C HIS A 81 0.45 10.22 -11.74
N ALA A 82 -0.10 9.05 -12.05
CA ALA A 82 -0.51 8.72 -13.41
C ALA A 82 -1.67 9.61 -13.88
N VAL A 83 -2.74 9.73 -13.09
CA VAL A 83 -3.91 10.55 -13.42
C VAL A 83 -3.55 12.04 -13.55
N ARG A 84 -2.67 12.54 -12.66
CA ARG A 84 -2.15 13.91 -12.73
C ARG A 84 -1.43 14.18 -14.04
N LYS A 85 -0.63 13.22 -14.52
CA LYS A 85 0.06 13.33 -15.81
C LYS A 85 -0.90 13.29 -17.00
N CYS A 86 -1.96 12.48 -16.96
CA CYS A 86 -3.01 12.50 -17.97
C CYS A 86 -3.64 13.89 -18.09
N TYR A 87 -4.01 14.49 -16.96
CA TYR A 87 -4.61 15.83 -16.94
C TYR A 87 -3.67 16.92 -17.48
N ILE A 88 -2.40 16.91 -17.06
CA ILE A 88 -1.39 17.85 -17.58
C ILE A 88 -1.20 17.68 -19.09
N GLU A 89 -1.17 16.43 -19.59
CA GLU A 89 -1.03 16.17 -21.02
C GLU A 89 -2.26 16.66 -21.81
N ASP A 90 -3.47 16.39 -21.33
CA ASP A 90 -4.70 16.83 -22.00
C ASP A 90 -4.81 18.35 -22.03
N GLU A 91 -4.50 19.03 -20.93
CA GLU A 91 -4.47 20.50 -20.90
C GLU A 91 -3.39 21.08 -21.81
N THR A 92 -2.24 20.43 -21.91
CA THR A 92 -1.19 20.81 -22.86
C THR A 92 -1.69 20.68 -24.29
N ARG A 93 -2.29 19.54 -24.65
CA ARG A 93 -2.85 19.29 -25.99
C ARG A 93 -3.97 20.28 -26.34
N ARG A 94 -4.85 20.60 -25.39
CA ARG A 94 -5.90 21.63 -25.58
C ARG A 94 -5.30 22.99 -25.85
N ALA A 95 -4.27 23.40 -25.10
CA ALA A 95 -3.60 24.67 -25.32
C ALA A 95 -2.86 24.74 -26.67
N LEU A 96 -2.25 23.64 -27.11
CA LEU A 96 -1.66 23.52 -28.45
C LEU A 96 -2.72 23.65 -29.55
N ALA A 97 -3.88 23.01 -29.38
CA ALA A 97 -5.02 23.15 -30.30
C ALA A 97 -5.58 24.59 -30.34
N GLU A 98 -5.47 25.32 -29.23
CA GLU A 98 -5.79 26.75 -29.15
C GLU A 98 -4.64 27.66 -29.64
N GLY A 99 -3.62 27.12 -30.31
CA GLY A 99 -2.57 27.89 -30.97
C GLY A 99 -1.35 28.23 -30.12
N ALA A 100 -1.13 27.54 -28.98
CA ALA A 100 0.17 27.63 -28.32
C ALA A 100 1.26 26.99 -29.19
N ILE A 101 2.38 27.70 -29.37
CA ILE A 101 3.51 27.26 -30.21
C ILE A 101 4.74 26.90 -29.39
N GLN A 102 4.68 27.03 -28.07
CA GLN A 102 5.77 26.67 -27.16
C GLN A 102 5.24 25.91 -25.94
N VAL A 103 6.00 24.91 -25.50
CA VAL A 103 5.77 24.18 -24.24
C VAL A 103 7.04 24.19 -23.42
N VAL A 104 6.98 24.71 -22.21
CA VAL A 104 8.10 24.82 -21.28
C VAL A 104 7.81 24.01 -20.02
N VAL A 105 8.62 23.00 -19.76
CA VAL A 105 8.53 22.17 -18.55
C VAL A 105 9.62 22.59 -17.56
N LEU A 106 9.20 23.19 -16.45
CA LEU A 106 10.07 23.66 -15.37
C LEU A 106 10.16 22.59 -14.27
N GLY A 107 11.39 22.20 -13.92
CA GLY A 107 11.64 21.08 -13.02
C GLY A 107 11.32 19.74 -13.69
N ALA A 108 11.74 19.58 -14.95
CA ALA A 108 11.31 18.48 -15.81
C ALA A 108 11.64 17.07 -15.29
N GLY A 109 12.56 16.90 -14.34
CA GLY A 109 12.80 15.64 -13.66
C GLY A 109 13.02 14.47 -14.61
N LEU A 110 12.24 13.41 -14.41
CA LEU A 110 12.13 12.27 -15.33
C LEU A 110 10.80 12.28 -16.11
N ASP A 111 10.21 13.46 -16.29
CA ASP A 111 9.01 13.64 -17.11
C ASP A 111 9.28 13.24 -18.57
N THR A 112 8.25 12.72 -19.24
CA THR A 112 8.32 12.22 -20.63
C THR A 112 7.34 12.92 -21.57
N LEU A 113 6.60 13.92 -21.11
CA LEU A 113 5.64 14.70 -21.89
C LEU A 113 6.33 15.34 -23.09
N ALA A 114 7.34 16.18 -22.86
CA ALA A 114 8.04 16.86 -23.95
C ALA A 114 8.73 15.86 -24.88
N LEU A 115 9.35 14.81 -24.33
CA LEU A 115 9.98 13.70 -25.07
C LEU A 115 9.03 12.95 -26.02
N ARG A 116 7.72 12.94 -25.73
CA ARG A 116 6.72 12.29 -26.59
C ARG A 116 6.01 13.27 -27.50
N LEU A 117 5.66 14.45 -26.97
CA LEU A 117 4.86 15.42 -27.71
C LEU A 117 5.67 16.14 -28.80
N HIS A 118 6.97 16.33 -28.63
CA HIS A 118 7.78 17.00 -29.65
C HIS A 118 7.75 16.28 -31.01
N GLN A 119 7.66 14.95 -31.00
CA GLN A 119 7.54 14.13 -32.22
C GLN A 119 6.17 14.28 -32.88
N LYS A 120 5.11 14.54 -32.09
CA LYS A 120 3.74 14.69 -32.57
C LYS A 120 3.43 16.12 -33.05
N PHE A 121 4.20 17.10 -32.61
CA PHE A 121 4.01 18.52 -32.91
C PHE A 121 5.32 19.16 -33.40
N PRO A 122 5.79 18.84 -34.62
CA PRO A 122 7.11 19.28 -35.12
C PRO A 122 7.26 20.81 -35.24
N ARG A 123 6.15 21.55 -35.33
CA ARG A 123 6.12 23.03 -35.41
C ARG A 123 6.10 23.73 -34.06
N VAL A 124 6.01 22.98 -32.96
CA VAL A 124 5.96 23.51 -31.60
C VAL A 124 7.34 23.35 -30.98
N LEU A 125 7.84 24.40 -30.34
CA LEU A 125 9.08 24.33 -29.56
C LEU A 125 8.79 23.72 -28.18
N PHE A 126 9.52 22.68 -27.83
CA PHE A 126 9.50 22.09 -26.50
C PHE A 126 10.81 22.41 -25.78
N VAL A 127 10.71 22.89 -24.54
CA VAL A 127 11.86 23.20 -23.70
C VAL A 127 11.70 22.54 -22.34
N GLU A 128 12.70 21.80 -21.90
CA GLU A 128 12.78 21.28 -20.53
C GLU A 128 13.88 22.02 -19.75
N LEU A 129 13.54 22.55 -18.59
CA LEU A 129 14.47 23.16 -17.65
C LEU A 129 14.47 22.37 -16.35
N ASP A 130 15.66 21.99 -15.87
CA ASP A 130 15.82 21.37 -14.55
C ASP A 130 17.26 21.56 -14.05
N HIS A 131 17.49 21.24 -12.78
CA HIS A 131 18.79 21.34 -12.14
C HIS A 131 19.85 20.52 -12.92
N PRO A 132 21.09 21.03 -13.10
CA PRO A 132 22.12 20.37 -13.90
C PRO A 132 22.36 18.89 -13.56
N ALA A 133 22.26 18.53 -12.28
CA ALA A 133 22.41 17.15 -11.83
C ALA A 133 21.32 16.20 -12.34
N THR A 134 20.06 16.66 -12.40
CA THR A 134 18.96 15.86 -12.94
C THR A 134 19.02 15.82 -14.46
N GLN A 135 19.36 16.95 -15.11
CA GLN A 135 19.48 16.99 -16.56
C GLN A 135 20.59 16.09 -17.10
N ARG A 136 21.71 15.92 -16.38
CA ARG A 136 22.75 14.95 -16.77
C ARG A 136 22.20 13.53 -16.95
N VAL A 137 21.29 13.11 -16.07
CA VAL A 137 20.65 11.78 -16.17
C VAL A 137 19.81 11.67 -17.43
N LYS A 138 19.01 12.70 -17.71
CA LYS A 138 18.12 12.73 -18.88
C LYS A 138 18.91 12.82 -20.18
N ARG A 139 19.91 13.70 -20.27
CA ARG A 139 20.84 13.81 -21.40
C ARG A 139 21.55 12.49 -21.70
N LYS A 140 22.08 11.82 -20.67
CA LYS A 140 22.68 10.49 -20.80
C LYS A 140 21.69 9.45 -21.35
N ALA A 141 20.45 9.45 -20.86
CA ALA A 141 19.42 8.52 -21.34
C ALA A 141 19.02 8.75 -22.81
N LEU A 142 19.18 9.99 -23.29
CA LEU A 142 18.87 10.41 -24.66
C LEU A 142 20.09 10.33 -25.59
N GLY A 143 21.25 9.87 -25.10
CA GLY A 143 22.47 9.79 -25.89
C GLY A 143 23.08 11.15 -26.25
N VAL A 144 22.75 12.21 -25.52
CA VAL A 144 23.34 13.54 -25.71
C VAL A 144 24.77 13.53 -25.16
N PRO A 145 25.80 13.93 -25.93
CA PRO A 145 27.20 13.94 -25.49
C PRO A 145 27.43 14.80 -24.24
N ASP A 146 28.35 14.37 -23.37
CA ASP A 146 28.77 15.12 -22.19
C ASP A 146 29.50 16.42 -22.59
N GLY A 147 29.19 17.53 -21.92
CA GLY A 147 29.83 18.84 -22.16
C GLY A 147 29.07 19.80 -23.10
N ALA A 148 27.99 19.37 -23.76
CA ALA A 148 27.15 20.26 -24.54
C ALA A 148 26.39 21.25 -23.62
N ALA A 149 26.52 22.55 -23.89
CA ALA A 149 25.77 23.60 -23.18
C ALA A 149 24.25 23.38 -23.32
N GLU A 150 23.82 22.98 -24.52
CA GLU A 150 22.44 22.60 -24.86
C GLU A 150 22.37 21.13 -25.29
N GLY A 151 21.43 20.37 -24.74
CA GLY A 151 21.07 19.05 -25.27
C GLY A 151 19.91 19.18 -26.25
N ARG A 152 20.10 18.84 -27.52
CA ARG A 152 19.00 18.71 -28.49
C ARG A 152 18.56 17.25 -28.54
N ALA A 153 17.26 17.02 -28.44
CA ALA A 153 16.66 15.71 -28.64
C ALA A 153 15.65 15.81 -29.79
N GLY A 154 16.16 15.92 -31.02
CA GLY A 154 15.38 16.30 -32.21
C GLY A 154 15.44 17.80 -32.52
N GLU A 155 14.77 18.22 -33.59
CA GLU A 155 14.87 19.58 -34.12
C GLU A 155 14.15 20.63 -33.26
N ASN A 156 13.07 20.24 -32.59
CA ASN A 156 12.15 21.12 -31.87
C ASN A 156 12.11 20.89 -30.35
N LEU A 157 13.06 20.13 -29.78
CA LEU A 157 13.18 19.90 -28.35
C LEU A 157 14.53 20.38 -27.82
N ARG A 158 14.49 21.16 -26.74
CA ARG A 158 15.65 21.74 -26.05
C ARG A 158 15.67 21.27 -24.60
N ILE A 159 16.83 20.80 -24.15
CA ILE A 159 17.04 20.32 -22.78
C ILE A 159 18.09 21.23 -22.13
N LEU A 160 17.61 22.17 -21.33
CA LEU A 160 18.40 23.22 -20.68
C LEU A 160 18.59 22.90 -19.20
N SER A 161 19.73 23.31 -18.66
CA SER A 161 20.05 23.14 -17.24
C SER A 161 19.99 24.47 -16.52
N ALA A 162 19.20 24.55 -15.45
CA ALA A 162 19.02 25.75 -14.64
C ALA A 162 18.81 25.39 -13.17
N ASP A 163 19.47 26.10 -12.27
CA ASP A 163 19.16 26.07 -10.84
C ASP A 163 18.23 27.24 -10.52
N PHE A 164 16.97 26.95 -10.22
CA PHE A 164 15.94 27.97 -9.93
C PHE A 164 16.21 28.76 -8.65
N THR A 165 17.19 28.36 -7.83
CA THR A 165 17.65 29.16 -6.69
C THR A 165 18.61 30.29 -7.11
N GLN A 166 19.21 30.18 -8.31
CA GLN A 166 20.24 31.10 -8.80
C GLN A 166 19.81 31.89 -10.04
N LYS A 167 19.04 31.27 -10.94
CA LYS A 167 18.56 31.89 -12.19
C LYS A 167 17.07 31.70 -12.36
N ASN A 168 16.40 32.74 -12.85
CA ASN A 168 14.98 32.64 -13.18
C ASN A 168 14.78 31.93 -14.52
N ALA A 169 13.61 31.31 -14.71
CA ALA A 169 13.31 30.60 -15.95
C ALA A 169 13.32 31.53 -17.17
N ASP A 170 12.81 32.75 -17.02
CA ASP A 170 12.74 33.75 -18.09
C ASP A 170 14.10 34.26 -18.57
N GLU A 171 15.11 34.24 -17.70
CA GLU A 171 16.50 34.56 -18.06
C GLU A 171 17.11 33.44 -18.90
N VAL A 172 16.93 32.18 -18.47
CA VAL A 172 17.46 31.01 -19.18
C VAL A 172 16.78 30.81 -20.53
N LEU A 173 15.48 31.10 -20.62
CA LEU A 173 14.73 30.99 -21.85
C LEU A 173 15.05 32.10 -22.85
N ALA A 174 15.47 33.28 -22.40
CA ALA A 174 15.82 34.39 -23.28
C ALA A 174 16.96 34.03 -24.25
N ASP A 175 17.89 33.19 -23.80
CA ASP A 175 19.02 32.72 -24.59
C ASP A 175 18.69 31.45 -25.41
N CYS A 176 17.47 30.90 -25.30
CA CYS A 176 17.10 29.64 -25.93
C CYS A 176 16.81 29.81 -27.44
N PRO A 177 17.52 29.10 -28.34
CA PRO A 177 17.28 29.23 -29.78
C PRO A 177 15.87 28.82 -30.19
N GLY A 178 15.17 29.75 -30.87
CA GLY A 178 13.80 29.57 -31.35
C GLY A 178 12.71 29.86 -30.32
N TYR A 179 13.09 30.25 -29.09
CA TYR A 179 12.13 30.68 -28.09
C TYR A 179 11.73 32.15 -28.30
N GLU A 180 10.43 32.40 -28.29
CA GLU A 180 9.80 33.69 -28.48
C GLU A 180 9.02 34.09 -27.21
N ARG A 181 9.44 35.18 -26.57
CA ARG A 181 8.82 35.66 -25.32
C ARG A 181 7.35 36.07 -25.48
N SER A 182 7.00 36.64 -26.63
CA SER A 182 5.63 37.09 -26.94
C SER A 182 4.71 35.97 -27.42
N ALA A 183 5.24 34.77 -27.66
CA ALA A 183 4.44 33.65 -28.16
C ALA A 183 3.55 33.05 -27.07
N ARG A 184 2.40 32.52 -27.49
CA ARG A 184 1.50 31.77 -26.62
C ARG A 184 2.19 30.48 -26.18
N THR A 185 2.41 30.36 -24.87
CA THR A 185 3.26 29.33 -24.25
C THR A 185 2.47 28.53 -23.22
N VAL A 186 2.69 27.21 -23.18
CA VAL A 186 2.24 26.35 -22.09
C VAL A 186 3.41 26.15 -21.13
N LEU A 187 3.34 26.75 -19.95
CA LEU A 187 4.28 26.53 -18.88
C LEU A 187 3.77 25.45 -17.94
N ILE A 188 4.65 24.52 -17.55
CA ILE A 188 4.32 23.38 -16.69
C ILE A 188 5.31 23.35 -15.54
N MET A 189 4.82 23.35 -14.30
CA MET A 189 5.62 23.19 -13.08
C MET A 189 5.00 22.13 -12.16
N GLU A 190 5.30 20.86 -12.45
CA GLU A 190 4.76 19.70 -11.73
C GLU A 190 5.71 19.25 -10.62
N GLY A 191 5.20 19.17 -9.38
CA GLY A 191 5.93 18.61 -8.24
C GLY A 191 7.13 19.44 -7.79
N VAL A 192 7.12 20.76 -8.00
CA VAL A 192 8.25 21.66 -7.66
C VAL A 192 7.93 22.58 -6.49
N LEU A 193 6.80 23.31 -6.56
CA LEU A 193 6.48 24.40 -5.63
C LEU A 193 6.53 24.00 -4.15
N MET A 194 6.18 22.76 -3.83
CA MET A 194 6.18 22.23 -2.46
C MET A 194 7.55 22.23 -1.76
N TYR A 195 8.64 22.38 -2.51
CA TYR A 195 10.01 22.43 -2.00
C TYR A 195 10.61 23.83 -1.96
N LEU A 196 9.83 24.85 -2.36
CA LEU A 196 10.28 26.23 -2.46
C LEU A 196 9.83 27.04 -1.25
N SER A 197 10.61 28.04 -0.86
CA SER A 197 10.15 29.01 0.15
C SER A 197 9.03 29.89 -0.45
N PRO A 198 8.17 30.54 0.36
CA PRO A 198 7.15 31.46 -0.15
C PRO A 198 7.71 32.53 -1.11
N GLY A 199 8.87 33.12 -0.79
CA GLY A 199 9.52 34.10 -1.67
C GLY A 199 10.04 33.50 -2.98
N ASP A 200 10.48 32.25 -2.99
CA ASP A 200 10.88 31.55 -4.22
C ASP A 200 9.68 31.21 -5.09
N VAL A 201 8.53 30.89 -4.47
CA VAL A 201 7.26 30.70 -5.18
C VAL A 201 6.85 32.01 -5.86
N ASP A 202 6.92 33.15 -5.17
CA ASP A 202 6.61 34.45 -5.78
C ASP A 202 7.52 34.77 -6.97
N ARG A 203 8.82 34.51 -6.83
CA ARG A 203 9.76 34.64 -7.95
C ARG A 203 9.43 33.70 -9.11
N ALA A 204 9.03 32.45 -8.82
CA ALA A 204 8.64 31.48 -9.83
C ALA A 204 7.39 31.93 -10.62
N PHE A 205 6.36 32.44 -9.94
CA PHE A 205 5.16 32.98 -10.59
C PHE A 205 5.46 34.25 -11.40
N ALA A 206 6.28 35.16 -10.87
CA ALA A 206 6.72 36.35 -11.60
C ALA A 206 7.53 35.99 -12.86
N SER A 207 8.42 34.99 -12.75
CA SER A 207 9.17 34.45 -13.88
C SER A 207 8.24 33.81 -14.91
N ALA A 208 7.31 32.95 -14.47
CA ALA A 208 6.35 32.27 -15.35
C ALA A 208 5.52 33.27 -16.17
N ARG A 209 5.11 34.40 -15.58
CA ARG A 209 4.41 35.48 -16.30
C ARG A 209 5.26 36.12 -17.40
N ARG A 210 6.58 36.22 -17.22
CA ARG A 210 7.50 36.78 -18.22
C ARG A 210 7.89 35.78 -19.31
N CYS A 211 7.55 34.50 -19.14
CA CYS A 211 7.89 33.42 -20.07
C CYS A 211 6.85 33.18 -21.18
N GLY A 212 5.83 34.02 -21.33
CA GLY A 212 4.85 33.83 -22.39
C GLY A 212 4.01 35.07 -22.66
N GLY A 213 3.51 35.17 -23.89
CA GLY A 213 2.63 36.25 -24.29
C GLY A 213 1.16 36.02 -23.93
N PRO A 214 0.24 36.89 -24.40
CA PRO A 214 -1.19 36.79 -24.15
C PRO A 214 -1.79 35.41 -24.53
N GLY A 215 -2.64 34.88 -23.64
CA GLY A 215 -3.28 33.58 -23.82
C GLY A 215 -2.40 32.37 -23.47
N SER A 216 -1.19 32.60 -22.96
CA SER A 216 -0.36 31.55 -22.35
C SER A 216 -1.06 30.89 -21.16
N ARG A 217 -0.70 29.65 -20.87
CA ARG A 217 -1.22 28.90 -19.72
C ARG A 217 -0.08 28.50 -18.79
N PHE A 218 -0.34 28.56 -17.49
CA PHE A 218 0.56 28.02 -16.49
C PHE A 218 -0.13 26.89 -15.72
N ILE A 219 0.35 25.67 -15.91
CA ILE A 219 -0.12 24.46 -15.25
C ILE A 219 0.86 24.15 -14.13
N PHE A 220 0.40 24.13 -12.88
CA PHE A 220 1.25 23.86 -11.73
C PHE A 220 0.55 22.96 -10.72
N THR A 221 1.32 22.36 -9.83
CA THR A 221 0.80 21.55 -8.73
C THR A 221 1.28 22.11 -7.40
N PHE A 222 0.45 22.02 -6.37
CA PHE A 222 0.79 22.42 -5.02
C PHE A 222 0.39 21.33 -4.01
N MET A 223 0.97 21.37 -2.82
CA MET A 223 0.52 20.54 -1.71
C MET A 223 -0.60 21.25 -0.96
N GLU A 224 -1.66 20.51 -0.63
CA GLU A 224 -2.70 21.05 0.24
C GLU A 224 -2.17 21.23 1.67
N VAL A 225 -2.60 22.31 2.32
CA VAL A 225 -2.30 22.57 3.73
C VAL A 225 -3.37 21.93 4.60
N GLY A 226 -2.94 21.06 5.52
CA GLY A 226 -3.83 20.40 6.47
C GLY A 226 -4.39 21.35 7.54
N SER A 227 -5.31 20.84 8.37
CA SER A 227 -5.84 21.58 9.52
C SER A 227 -4.77 21.94 10.56
N ASP A 228 -3.64 21.22 10.55
CA ASP A 228 -2.44 21.48 11.37
C ASP A 228 -1.55 22.62 10.81
N GLY A 229 -1.96 23.25 9.70
CA GLY A 229 -1.22 24.33 9.05
C GLY A 229 0.01 23.86 8.28
N ARG A 230 0.19 22.54 8.09
CA ARG A 230 1.37 21.99 7.41
C ARG A 230 1.01 21.46 6.03
N PRO A 231 1.84 21.68 5.00
CA PRO A 231 1.66 21.05 3.70
C PRO A 231 1.88 19.53 3.81
N GLY A 232 0.98 18.74 3.23
CA GLY A 232 1.07 17.28 3.35
C GLY A 232 -0.04 16.53 2.63
N PHE A 233 0.10 15.22 2.54
CA PHE A 233 -0.96 14.38 1.97
C PHE A 233 -2.16 14.32 2.91
N ARG A 234 -3.39 14.44 2.39
CA ARG A 234 -4.63 14.34 3.20
C ARG A 234 -4.69 13.09 4.08
N ARG A 235 -4.23 11.95 3.55
CA ARG A 235 -4.11 10.68 4.31
C ARG A 235 -2.66 10.45 4.73
N ARG A 236 -2.19 11.28 5.66
CA ARG A 236 -0.83 11.26 6.20
C ARG A 236 -0.66 10.10 7.19
N ALA A 237 0.20 9.14 6.87
CA ALA A 237 0.72 8.21 7.87
C ALA A 237 1.95 8.84 8.54
N LYS A 238 2.19 8.63 9.85
CA LYS A 238 3.43 9.11 10.51
C LYS A 238 4.71 8.63 9.79
N SER A 239 4.63 7.51 9.07
CA SER A 239 5.72 6.97 8.25
C SER A 239 6.03 7.80 6.99
N SER A 240 5.07 8.56 6.43
CA SER A 240 5.33 9.40 5.26
C SER A 240 6.26 10.56 5.61
N ASP A 241 6.11 11.13 6.80
CA ASP A 241 6.95 12.25 7.27
C ASP A 241 8.38 11.82 7.55
N LEU A 242 8.53 10.68 8.22
CA LEU A 242 9.82 10.07 8.45
C LEU A 242 10.52 9.75 7.12
N TRP A 243 9.78 9.23 6.15
CA TRP A 243 10.32 8.92 4.83
C TRP A 243 10.75 10.18 4.06
N LEU A 244 9.93 11.24 4.06
CA LEU A 244 10.28 12.53 3.44
C LEU A 244 11.52 13.15 4.11
N ALA A 245 11.59 13.10 5.44
CA ALA A 245 12.74 13.57 6.21
C ALA A 245 14.01 12.77 5.87
N LEU A 246 13.93 11.44 5.79
CA LEU A 246 15.04 10.56 5.38
C LEU A 246 15.52 10.85 3.95
N LYS A 247 14.61 11.27 3.05
CA LYS A 247 14.94 11.63 1.67
C LYS A 247 15.54 13.04 1.55
N GLY A 248 15.34 13.90 2.54
CA GLY A 248 15.84 15.28 2.55
C GLY A 248 15.10 16.20 1.59
N GLU A 249 13.82 15.90 1.32
CA GLU A 249 12.93 16.70 0.47
C GLU A 249 11.62 16.98 1.24
N PRO A 250 11.67 17.74 2.36
CA PRO A 250 10.46 18.07 3.11
C PRO A 250 9.56 19.02 2.32
N PHE A 251 8.25 18.86 2.45
CA PHE A 251 7.30 19.83 1.93
C PHE A 251 7.27 21.05 2.85
N ILE A 252 7.61 22.21 2.30
CA ILE A 252 7.72 23.46 3.05
C ILE A 252 6.75 24.53 2.56
N TRP A 253 6.06 24.29 1.44
CA TRP A 253 5.05 25.19 0.91
C TRP A 253 3.81 24.43 0.41
N GLY A 254 2.66 25.08 0.52
CA GLY A 254 1.37 24.59 0.08
C GLY A 254 0.32 25.69 0.13
N LEU A 255 -0.87 25.38 -0.38
CA LEU A 255 -2.05 26.28 -0.37
C LEU A 255 -3.29 25.48 0.02
N ARG A 256 -4.29 26.15 0.59
CA ARG A 256 -5.63 25.58 0.66
C ARG A 256 -6.36 25.80 -0.67
N PRO A 257 -7.17 24.85 -1.16
CA PRO A 257 -7.90 25.01 -2.43
C PRO A 257 -8.71 26.31 -2.53
N GLU A 258 -9.31 26.75 -1.43
CA GLU A 258 -10.08 27.99 -1.31
C GLU A 258 -9.24 29.27 -1.48
N GLU A 259 -7.93 29.21 -1.22
CA GLU A 259 -7.00 30.36 -1.31
C GLU A 259 -6.42 30.54 -2.71
N VAL A 260 -6.48 29.49 -3.55
CA VAL A 260 -5.81 29.45 -4.87
C VAL A 260 -6.27 30.61 -5.76
N SER A 261 -7.56 30.92 -5.80
CA SER A 261 -8.07 31.98 -6.66
C SER A 261 -7.54 33.37 -6.25
N ALA A 262 -7.45 33.65 -4.95
CA ALA A 262 -6.93 34.92 -4.45
C ALA A 262 -5.42 35.00 -4.69
N PHE A 263 -4.69 33.94 -4.36
CA PHE A 263 -3.25 33.81 -4.57
C PHE A 263 -2.85 34.06 -6.03
N LEU A 264 -3.60 33.51 -6.99
CA LEU A 264 -3.35 33.72 -8.42
C LEU A 264 -3.67 35.15 -8.86
N LYS A 265 -4.78 35.72 -8.38
CA LYS A 265 -5.20 37.08 -8.74
C LYS A 265 -4.16 38.13 -8.33
N GLU A 266 -3.57 38.00 -7.14
CA GLU A 266 -2.49 38.87 -6.66
C GLU A 266 -1.23 38.82 -7.55
N ARG A 267 -1.06 37.73 -8.30
CA ARG A 267 0.09 37.50 -9.18
C ARG A 267 -0.25 37.71 -10.66
N ASP A 268 -1.38 38.36 -10.93
CA ASP A 268 -1.92 38.65 -12.26
C ASP A 268 -2.20 37.39 -13.12
N PHE A 269 -2.58 36.29 -12.45
CA PHE A 269 -3.11 35.09 -13.09
C PHE A 269 -4.62 34.97 -12.86
N ARG A 270 -5.31 34.42 -13.86
CA ARG A 270 -6.70 34.00 -13.74
C ARG A 270 -6.77 32.49 -13.60
N LEU A 271 -7.40 32.00 -12.53
CA LEU A 271 -7.67 30.57 -12.37
C LEU A 271 -8.58 30.09 -13.52
N ARG A 272 -8.13 29.07 -14.26
CA ARG A 272 -8.91 28.44 -15.34
C ARG A 272 -9.60 27.18 -14.87
N ASP A 273 -8.87 26.30 -14.20
CA ASP A 273 -9.36 25.02 -13.71
C ASP A 273 -8.58 24.60 -12.45
N LEU A 274 -9.25 23.87 -11.56
CA LEU A 274 -8.70 23.29 -10.33
C LEU A 274 -9.44 21.97 -10.06
N PRO A 275 -9.14 20.90 -10.82
CA PRO A 275 -9.90 19.66 -10.72
C PRO A 275 -9.69 19.03 -9.34
N SER A 276 -10.79 18.66 -8.69
CA SER A 276 -10.76 17.89 -7.45
C SER A 276 -10.37 16.43 -7.71
N ALA A 277 -10.08 15.67 -6.64
CA ALA A 277 -9.86 14.24 -6.76
C ALA A 277 -11.06 13.50 -7.39
N ASP A 278 -12.29 13.98 -7.16
CA ASP A 278 -13.49 13.38 -7.74
C ASP A 278 -13.66 13.74 -9.22
N ASP A 279 -13.27 14.95 -9.63
CA ASP A 279 -13.23 15.33 -11.04
C ASP A 279 -12.23 14.46 -11.80
N LEU A 280 -11.02 14.30 -11.27
CA LEU A 280 -10.00 13.44 -11.87
C LEU A 280 -10.43 11.97 -11.93
N ARG A 281 -11.13 11.46 -10.91
CA ARG A 281 -11.72 10.11 -10.94
C ARG A 281 -12.77 9.98 -12.04
N ARG A 282 -13.68 10.96 -12.17
CA ARG A 282 -14.71 10.95 -13.22
C ARG A 282 -14.08 10.97 -14.62
N LEU A 283 -13.07 11.80 -14.82
CA LEU A 283 -12.39 11.98 -16.11
C LEU A 283 -11.58 10.74 -16.53
N TYR A 284 -10.82 10.14 -15.62
CA TYR A 284 -9.80 9.14 -15.98
C TYR A 284 -10.05 7.75 -15.41
N LEU A 285 -10.94 7.58 -14.43
CA LEU A 285 -11.17 6.32 -13.74
C LEU A 285 -12.62 5.82 -13.86
N SER A 286 -13.42 6.41 -14.74
CA SER A 286 -14.75 5.90 -15.06
C SER A 286 -14.63 4.51 -15.70
N GLY A 287 -15.21 3.50 -15.05
CA GLY A 287 -15.10 2.09 -15.46
C GLY A 287 -13.90 1.33 -14.85
N VAL A 288 -13.06 1.99 -14.04
CA VAL A 288 -12.05 1.30 -13.23
C VAL A 288 -12.71 0.80 -11.95
N ASP A 289 -13.33 -0.37 -12.02
CA ASP A 289 -13.85 -1.02 -10.81
C ASP A 289 -12.68 -1.46 -9.92
N GLY A 290 -12.70 -1.08 -8.65
CA GLY A 290 -11.84 -1.63 -7.59
C GLY A 290 -12.07 -3.14 -7.32
N GLY A 291 -12.73 -3.84 -8.25
CA GLY A 291 -13.22 -5.21 -8.14
C GLY A 291 -12.12 -6.25 -7.90
N ALA A 292 -10.90 -6.06 -8.44
CA ALA A 292 -9.81 -7.01 -8.21
C ALA A 292 -9.31 -7.01 -6.75
N SER A 293 -9.23 -5.83 -6.12
CA SER A 293 -8.83 -5.71 -4.70
C SER A 293 -9.94 -6.19 -3.77
N LEU A 294 -11.20 -5.95 -4.13
CA LEU A 294 -12.35 -6.41 -3.37
C LEU A 294 -12.54 -7.93 -3.49
N ALA A 295 -12.28 -8.50 -4.67
CA ALA A 295 -12.32 -9.95 -4.89
C ALA A 295 -11.22 -10.66 -4.09
N ALA A 296 -9.99 -10.16 -4.13
CA ALA A 296 -8.89 -10.71 -3.34
C ALA A 296 -9.18 -10.61 -1.83
N ALA A 297 -9.68 -9.46 -1.35
CA ALA A 297 -10.07 -9.28 0.04
C ALA A 297 -11.23 -10.21 0.45
N ARG A 298 -12.21 -10.41 -0.43
CA ARG A 298 -13.32 -11.35 -0.21
C ARG A 298 -12.82 -12.79 -0.14
N ILE A 299 -11.96 -13.22 -1.06
CA ILE A 299 -11.39 -14.58 -1.06
C ILE A 299 -10.59 -14.81 0.21
N LEU A 300 -9.71 -13.86 0.57
CA LEU A 300 -8.90 -13.94 1.78
C LEU A 300 -9.79 -14.01 3.03
N TRP A 301 -10.80 -13.14 3.13
CA TRP A 301 -11.74 -13.12 4.24
C TRP A 301 -12.51 -14.44 4.35
N LYS A 302 -13.06 -14.96 3.24
CA LYS A 302 -13.77 -16.24 3.20
C LYS A 302 -12.85 -17.40 3.60
N GLY A 303 -11.58 -17.37 3.17
CA GLY A 303 -10.56 -18.33 3.59
C GLY A 303 -10.30 -18.27 5.10
N THR A 304 -10.12 -17.07 5.66
CA THR A 304 -9.89 -16.87 7.10
C THR A 304 -11.07 -17.37 7.96
N VAL A 305 -12.31 -17.02 7.61
CA VAL A 305 -13.48 -17.48 8.37
C VAL A 305 -13.72 -18.98 8.22
N GLY A 306 -13.38 -19.58 7.07
CA GLY A 306 -13.40 -21.02 6.87
C GLY A 306 -12.41 -21.75 7.78
N LEU A 307 -11.16 -21.26 7.87
CA LEU A 307 -10.14 -21.80 8.77
C LEU A 307 -10.54 -21.68 10.25
N ALA A 308 -11.20 -20.59 10.64
CA ALA A 308 -11.74 -20.45 11.99
C ALA A 308 -12.79 -21.55 12.31
N GLY A 309 -13.67 -21.86 11.35
CA GLY A 309 -14.63 -22.96 11.49
C GLY A 309 -13.95 -24.34 11.59
N VAL A 310 -12.90 -24.58 10.80
CA VAL A 310 -12.10 -25.83 10.87
C VAL A 310 -11.43 -25.97 12.24
N SER A 311 -10.92 -24.88 12.81
CA SER A 311 -10.38 -24.88 14.17
C SER A 311 -11.45 -25.29 15.20
N SER A 312 -12.67 -24.73 15.10
CA SER A 312 -13.79 -25.05 15.99
C SER A 312 -14.18 -26.54 15.90
N LEU A 313 -14.32 -27.05 14.66
CA LEU A 313 -14.63 -28.46 14.36
C LEU A 313 -13.59 -29.42 14.96
N THR A 314 -12.31 -29.16 14.71
CA THR A 314 -11.22 -30.04 15.17
C THR A 314 -11.06 -30.02 16.68
N SER A 315 -11.14 -28.86 17.33
CA SER A 315 -11.06 -28.73 18.79
C SER A 315 -12.22 -29.44 19.50
N LEU A 316 -13.44 -29.33 18.98
CA LEU A 316 -14.61 -30.04 19.54
C LEU A 316 -14.52 -31.54 19.32
N THR A 317 -14.16 -31.98 18.12
CA THR A 317 -14.02 -33.40 17.80
C THR A 317 -12.95 -34.07 18.65
N GLY A 318 -11.79 -33.41 18.83
CA GLY A 318 -10.73 -33.88 19.72
C GLY A 318 -11.18 -33.97 21.17
N SER A 319 -11.88 -32.94 21.66
CA SER A 319 -12.41 -32.93 23.03
C SER A 319 -13.45 -34.03 23.27
N LEU A 320 -14.39 -34.24 22.34
CA LEU A 320 -15.38 -35.33 22.42
C LEU A 320 -14.71 -36.70 22.39
N THR A 321 -13.68 -36.87 21.58
CA THR A 321 -12.94 -38.14 21.45
C THR A 321 -12.20 -38.50 22.73
N ALA A 322 -11.64 -37.50 23.40
CA ALA A 322 -10.91 -37.68 24.64
C ALA A 322 -11.80 -37.81 25.89
N THR A 323 -13.01 -37.23 25.87
CA THR A 323 -13.85 -37.16 27.07
C THR A 323 -15.01 -38.16 27.09
N LEU A 324 -15.52 -38.60 25.93
CA LEU A 324 -16.74 -39.42 25.87
C LEU A 324 -16.52 -40.84 25.35
N PRO A 325 -17.26 -41.84 25.90
CA PRO A 325 -17.23 -43.20 25.41
C PRO A 325 -17.91 -43.34 24.04
N GLY A 326 -17.54 -44.38 23.28
CA GLY A 326 -17.92 -44.58 21.87
C GLY A 326 -19.42 -44.49 21.56
N ARG A 327 -20.30 -44.91 22.48
CA ARG A 327 -21.77 -44.88 22.29
C ARG A 327 -22.34 -43.46 22.21
N LEU A 328 -21.80 -42.52 23.01
CA LEU A 328 -22.20 -41.11 23.01
C LEU A 328 -21.37 -40.27 22.05
N ARG A 329 -20.12 -40.67 21.79
CA ARG A 329 -19.17 -39.96 20.93
C ARG A 329 -19.66 -39.83 19.49
N ARG A 330 -20.08 -40.93 18.86
CA ARG A 330 -20.46 -40.94 17.43
C ARG A 330 -21.58 -39.96 17.07
N PRO A 331 -22.75 -39.95 17.74
CA PRO A 331 -23.81 -39.00 17.41
C PRO A 331 -23.41 -37.55 17.67
N LEU A 332 -22.63 -37.28 18.72
CA LEU A 332 -22.18 -35.93 19.05
C LEU A 332 -21.14 -35.39 18.06
N ILE A 333 -20.22 -36.22 17.55
CA ILE A 333 -19.34 -35.83 16.45
C ILE A 333 -20.17 -35.48 15.21
N GLY A 334 -21.21 -36.26 14.91
CA GLY A 334 -22.16 -35.94 13.83
C GLY A 334 -22.78 -34.55 13.99
N LEU A 335 -23.22 -34.21 15.21
CA LEU A 335 -23.76 -32.88 15.53
C LEU A 335 -22.73 -31.75 15.32
N VAL A 336 -21.45 -31.98 15.66
CA VAL A 336 -20.37 -31.00 15.42
C VAL A 336 -20.15 -30.78 13.92
N TRP A 337 -20.22 -31.83 13.10
CA TRP A 337 -20.16 -31.69 11.64
C TRP A 337 -21.36 -30.93 11.07
N VAL A 338 -22.57 -31.19 11.59
CA VAL A 338 -23.77 -30.41 11.22
C VAL A 338 -23.61 -28.94 11.58
N LYS A 339 -23.10 -28.64 12.80
CA LYS A 339 -22.78 -27.28 13.23
C LYS A 339 -21.77 -26.61 12.28
N PHE A 340 -20.70 -27.31 11.92
CA PHE A 340 -19.69 -26.79 10.99
C PHE A 340 -20.28 -26.51 9.59
N ALA A 341 -21.08 -27.43 9.05
CA ALA A 341 -21.74 -27.24 7.76
C ALA A 341 -22.70 -26.03 7.80
N ALA A 342 -23.48 -25.88 8.87
CA ALA A 342 -24.36 -24.73 9.07
C ALA A 342 -23.56 -23.42 9.16
N TYR A 343 -22.43 -23.41 9.87
CA TYR A 343 -21.55 -22.26 9.96
C TYR A 343 -20.96 -21.87 8.60
N ILE A 344 -20.43 -22.82 7.83
CA ILE A 344 -19.86 -22.54 6.50
C ILE A 344 -20.93 -22.02 5.54
N LEU A 345 -22.13 -22.63 5.55
CA LEU A 345 -23.25 -22.18 4.73
C LEU A 345 -23.69 -20.76 5.13
N TRP A 346 -23.77 -20.48 6.43
CA TRP A 346 -24.10 -19.14 6.93
C TRP A 346 -23.06 -18.11 6.53
N MET A 347 -21.78 -18.44 6.70
CA MET A 347 -20.64 -17.59 6.36
C MET A 347 -20.44 -17.45 4.85
N ALA A 348 -21.09 -18.25 4.00
CA ALA A 348 -21.12 -17.98 2.57
C ALA A 348 -21.88 -16.67 2.29
N GLY A 349 -23.03 -16.47 2.94
CA GLY A 349 -23.88 -15.28 2.79
C GLY A 349 -23.50 -14.08 3.65
N HIS A 350 -22.83 -14.31 4.78
CA HIS A 350 -22.52 -13.26 5.77
C HIS A 350 -21.03 -12.92 5.84
N ASN A 351 -20.72 -11.70 6.25
CA ASN A 351 -19.33 -11.22 6.34
C ASN A 351 -18.98 -10.65 7.71
N GLU A 352 -19.92 -10.57 8.63
CA GLU A 352 -19.72 -9.95 9.93
C GLU A 352 -18.93 -10.86 10.87
N PHE A 353 -17.87 -10.32 11.47
CA PHE A 353 -16.99 -11.07 12.38
C PHE A 353 -17.72 -11.63 13.61
N ARG A 354 -18.86 -11.03 14.02
CA ARG A 354 -19.68 -11.50 15.14
C ARG A 354 -20.08 -12.98 15.04
N TYR A 355 -20.27 -13.50 13.83
CA TYR A 355 -20.65 -14.90 13.64
C TYR A 355 -19.50 -15.86 13.90
N VAL A 356 -18.26 -15.44 13.63
CA VAL A 356 -17.05 -16.18 14.04
C VAL A 356 -16.99 -16.23 15.57
N VAL A 357 -17.28 -15.11 16.23
CA VAL A 357 -17.32 -15.04 17.70
C VAL A 357 -18.38 -15.99 18.27
N TYR A 358 -19.59 -16.04 17.71
CA TYR A 358 -20.64 -16.96 18.16
C TYR A 358 -20.25 -18.43 17.99
N ASP A 359 -19.66 -18.81 16.85
CA ASP A 359 -19.18 -20.17 16.62
C ASP A 359 -18.10 -20.58 17.62
N GLN A 360 -17.14 -19.69 17.88
CA GLN A 360 -16.03 -19.94 18.81
C GLN A 360 -16.53 -20.00 20.26
N LEU A 361 -17.44 -19.10 20.66
CA LEU A 361 -17.98 -19.08 22.02
C LEU A 361 -18.79 -20.34 22.34
N THR A 362 -19.62 -20.79 21.40
CA THR A 362 -20.37 -22.05 21.55
C THR A 362 -19.44 -23.26 21.65
N ALA A 363 -18.36 -23.29 20.86
CA ALA A 363 -17.36 -24.34 20.93
C ALA A 363 -16.59 -24.33 22.26
N MET A 364 -16.09 -23.17 22.68
CA MET A 364 -15.38 -22.99 23.96
C MET A 364 -16.26 -23.39 25.14
N THR A 365 -17.55 -23.05 25.12
CA THR A 365 -18.51 -23.45 26.16
C THR A 365 -18.68 -24.97 26.22
N ALA A 366 -18.85 -25.63 25.08
CA ALA A 366 -18.97 -27.09 25.04
C ALA A 366 -17.68 -27.78 25.49
N ILE A 367 -16.51 -27.28 25.07
CA ILE A 367 -15.19 -27.79 25.51
C ILE A 367 -15.04 -27.62 27.03
N LEU A 368 -15.40 -26.45 27.57
CA LEU A 368 -15.37 -26.19 29.01
C LEU A 368 -16.23 -27.20 29.78
N LEU A 369 -17.47 -27.44 29.34
CA LEU A 369 -18.39 -28.37 30.00
C LEU A 369 -17.87 -29.81 29.94
N LEU A 370 -17.37 -30.25 28.78
CA LEU A 370 -16.81 -31.60 28.59
C LEU A 370 -15.60 -31.85 29.51
N HIS A 371 -14.67 -30.89 29.56
CA HIS A 371 -13.44 -31.04 30.36
C HIS A 371 -13.64 -30.73 31.84
N ALA A 372 -14.63 -29.91 32.21
CA ALA A 372 -15.07 -29.76 33.59
C ALA A 372 -15.72 -31.05 34.12
N TYR A 373 -16.51 -31.72 33.29
CA TYR A 373 -17.03 -33.05 33.61
C TYR A 373 -15.91 -34.09 33.74
N ASP A 374 -14.95 -34.10 32.82
CA ASP A 374 -13.76 -34.97 32.89
C ASP A 374 -12.95 -34.74 34.18
N LEU A 375 -12.79 -33.48 34.59
CA LEU A 375 -12.14 -33.09 35.84
C LEU A 375 -12.93 -33.55 37.08
N TYR A 376 -14.25 -33.35 37.08
CA TYR A 376 -15.15 -33.81 38.15
C TYR A 376 -15.15 -35.33 38.29
N ALA A 377 -15.24 -36.04 37.15
CA ALA A 377 -15.21 -37.50 37.09
C ALA A 377 -13.80 -38.09 37.28
N ARG A 378 -12.75 -37.25 37.30
CA ARG A 378 -11.33 -37.61 37.37
C ARG A 378 -10.90 -38.61 36.29
N THR A 379 -11.40 -38.44 35.08
CA THR A 379 -11.23 -39.42 33.99
C THR A 379 -9.97 -39.22 33.14
N GLY A 380 -9.28 -38.08 33.24
CA GLY A 380 -8.02 -37.85 32.56
C GLY A 380 -7.17 -36.71 33.16
N PRO A 381 -5.86 -36.66 32.86
CA PRO A 381 -4.96 -35.61 33.35
C PRO A 381 -5.08 -34.29 32.57
N ALA A 382 -5.77 -34.29 31.43
CA ALA A 382 -5.87 -33.14 30.52
C ALA A 382 -6.93 -32.11 30.93
N GLY A 383 -8.03 -32.55 31.56
CA GLY A 383 -9.21 -31.72 31.81
C GLY A 383 -8.91 -30.40 32.53
N GLY A 384 -8.11 -30.45 33.61
CA GLY A 384 -7.76 -29.25 34.37
C GLY A 384 -6.97 -28.21 33.57
N THR A 385 -6.03 -28.65 32.72
CA THR A 385 -5.21 -27.73 31.91
C THR A 385 -6.04 -27.09 30.80
N ILE A 386 -6.95 -27.85 30.19
CA ILE A 386 -7.84 -27.34 29.13
C ILE A 386 -8.87 -26.37 29.70
N VAL A 387 -9.48 -26.68 30.85
CA VAL A 387 -10.39 -25.76 31.56
C VAL A 387 -9.70 -24.43 31.86
N MET A 388 -8.47 -24.47 32.38
CA MET A 388 -7.69 -23.26 32.61
C MET A 388 -7.41 -22.48 31.32
N GLY A 389 -7.09 -23.18 30.21
CA GLY A 389 -6.93 -22.55 28.90
C GLY A 389 -8.18 -21.80 28.43
N VAL A 390 -9.37 -22.42 28.58
CA VAL A 390 -10.65 -21.77 28.23
C VAL A 390 -10.91 -20.55 29.10
N VAL A 391 -10.70 -20.66 30.43
CA VAL A 391 -10.92 -19.55 31.37
C VAL A 391 -10.00 -18.37 31.05
N VAL A 392 -8.72 -18.62 30.78
CA VAL A 392 -7.76 -17.56 30.41
C VAL A 392 -8.13 -16.92 29.07
N SER A 393 -8.61 -17.70 28.09
CA SER A 393 -9.08 -17.19 26.79
C SER A 393 -10.31 -16.28 26.95
N LEU A 394 -11.27 -16.67 27.80
CA LEU A 394 -12.45 -15.85 28.12
C LEU A 394 -12.06 -14.56 28.85
N LEU A 395 -11.11 -14.64 29.79
CA LEU A 395 -10.56 -13.46 30.48
C LEU A 395 -9.90 -12.50 29.49
N ALA A 396 -9.14 -13.01 28.52
CA ALA A 396 -8.55 -12.18 27.46
C ALA A 396 -9.64 -11.41 26.70
N ALA A 397 -10.72 -12.09 26.28
CA ALA A 397 -11.83 -11.47 25.59
C ALA A 397 -12.52 -10.38 26.44
N ILE A 398 -12.70 -10.61 27.74
CA ILE A 398 -13.26 -9.62 28.68
C ILE A 398 -12.34 -8.39 28.78
N LEU A 399 -11.02 -8.60 28.92
CA LEU A 399 -10.04 -7.50 28.99
C LEU A 399 -10.03 -6.66 27.70
N GLN A 400 -10.18 -7.31 26.55
CA GLN A 400 -10.29 -6.63 25.27
C GLN A 400 -11.56 -5.78 25.19
N GLN A 401 -12.71 -6.34 25.59
CA GLN A 401 -14.01 -5.66 25.58
C GLN A 401 -14.02 -4.46 26.55
N ALA A 402 -13.36 -4.59 27.70
CA ALA A 402 -13.20 -3.55 28.70
C ALA A 402 -12.23 -2.43 28.28
N LYS A 403 -11.52 -2.60 27.15
CA LYS A 403 -10.57 -1.63 26.58
C LYS A 403 -9.51 -1.17 27.61
N VAL A 404 -8.96 -2.11 28.36
CA VAL A 404 -7.94 -1.83 29.37
C VAL A 404 -6.60 -1.53 28.71
N ASP A 405 -6.20 -0.26 28.70
CA ASP A 405 -4.91 0.18 28.18
C ASP A 405 -3.86 0.27 29.30
N LEU A 406 -2.75 -0.46 29.20
CA LEU A 406 -1.67 -0.42 30.19
C LEU A 406 -0.63 0.66 29.87
N HIS A 407 -0.43 0.98 28.58
CA HIS A 407 0.52 2.00 28.15
C HIS A 407 0.19 2.52 26.74
N ARG A 408 0.70 3.71 26.38
CA ARG A 408 0.51 4.32 25.04
C ARG A 408 1.03 3.49 23.86
N HIS A 409 1.94 2.55 24.14
CA HIS A 409 2.51 1.61 23.16
C HIS A 409 2.13 0.15 23.46
N PHE A 410 1.28 -0.06 24.46
CA PHE A 410 0.79 -1.38 24.88
C PHE A 410 -0.68 -1.23 25.28
N ASN A 411 -1.54 -1.26 24.27
CA ASN A 411 -2.98 -1.03 24.42
C ASN A 411 -3.72 -2.35 24.71
N HIS A 412 -5.04 -2.26 24.89
CA HIS A 412 -5.93 -3.39 25.14
C HIS A 412 -5.82 -4.55 24.13
N ASN A 413 -5.48 -4.28 22.86
CA ASN A 413 -5.24 -5.36 21.89
C ASN A 413 -3.89 -6.06 22.13
N ASP A 414 -2.86 -5.32 22.49
CA ASP A 414 -1.55 -5.89 22.84
C ASP A 414 -1.67 -6.75 24.11
N LEU A 415 -2.39 -6.25 25.11
CA LEU A 415 -2.71 -7.00 26.33
C LEU A 415 -3.53 -8.26 26.03
N PHE A 416 -4.58 -8.16 25.21
CA PHE A 416 -5.36 -9.31 24.75
C PHE A 416 -4.46 -10.38 24.14
N HIS A 417 -3.58 -10.02 23.21
CA HIS A 417 -2.69 -10.99 22.56
C HIS A 417 -1.74 -11.67 23.54
N VAL A 418 -1.18 -10.95 24.52
CA VAL A 418 -0.31 -11.54 25.54
C VAL A 418 -1.06 -12.55 26.41
N VAL A 419 -2.27 -12.23 26.87
CA VAL A 419 -3.09 -13.16 27.66
C VAL A 419 -3.50 -14.37 26.81
N GLN A 420 -3.83 -14.14 25.53
CA GLN A 420 -4.21 -15.21 24.59
C GLN A 420 -3.03 -16.17 24.28
N ILE A 421 -1.79 -15.69 24.28
CA ILE A 421 -0.60 -16.56 24.18
C ILE A 421 -0.55 -17.52 25.37
N GLY A 422 -0.84 -17.03 26.58
CA GLY A 422 -0.95 -17.88 27.78
C GLY A 422 -2.05 -18.93 27.65
N ALA A 423 -3.23 -18.56 27.16
CA ALA A 423 -4.32 -19.50 26.89
C ALA A 423 -3.90 -20.58 25.87
N ASN A 424 -3.26 -20.19 24.77
CA ASN A 424 -2.79 -21.11 23.73
C ASN A 424 -1.72 -22.08 24.25
N TYR A 425 -0.81 -21.61 25.13
CA TYR A 425 0.15 -22.48 25.79
C TYR A 425 -0.54 -23.56 26.64
N LEU A 426 -1.57 -23.18 27.41
CA LEU A 426 -2.37 -24.12 28.20
C LEU A 426 -3.12 -25.12 27.32
N PHE A 427 -3.75 -24.67 26.23
CA PHE A 427 -4.38 -25.56 25.26
C PHE A 427 -3.39 -26.56 24.65
N PHE A 428 -2.21 -26.09 24.26
CA PHE A 428 -1.15 -26.96 23.71
C PHE A 428 -0.72 -28.02 24.73
N ARG A 429 -0.44 -27.62 25.98
CA ARG A 429 -0.07 -28.53 27.07
C ARG A 429 -1.16 -29.53 27.38
N GLY A 430 -2.42 -29.09 27.42
CA GLY A 430 -3.57 -29.97 27.64
C GLY A 430 -3.78 -30.95 26.50
N ALA A 431 -3.63 -30.49 25.25
CA ALA A 431 -3.78 -31.33 24.05
C ALA A 431 -2.75 -32.45 23.99
N LEU A 432 -1.50 -32.22 24.42
CA LEU A 432 -0.47 -33.27 24.51
C LEU A 432 -0.82 -34.40 25.48
N LEU A 433 -1.75 -34.16 26.42
CA LEU A 433 -2.19 -35.12 27.40
C LEU A 433 -3.48 -35.85 27.00
N LEU A 434 -4.14 -35.42 25.92
CA LEU A 434 -5.37 -36.06 25.44
C LEU A 434 -5.04 -37.44 24.84
N ARG A 435 -5.87 -38.41 25.20
CA ARG A 435 -5.88 -39.76 24.63
C ARG A 435 -7.31 -40.15 24.33
N ASP A 436 -7.49 -41.02 23.35
CA ASP A 436 -8.81 -41.56 23.04
C ASP A 436 -9.39 -42.26 24.26
N ARG A 437 -10.65 -41.95 24.59
CA ARG A 437 -11.34 -42.66 25.67
C ARG A 437 -11.76 -44.03 25.16
N ASP A 438 -11.19 -45.08 25.74
CA ASP A 438 -11.52 -46.47 25.43
C ASP A 438 -13.01 -46.72 25.64
N GLY A 439 -13.67 -47.28 24.61
CA GLY A 439 -15.05 -47.73 24.71
C GLY A 439 -15.07 -49.25 24.75
N GLU A 440 -15.13 -49.83 25.96
CA GLU A 440 -15.68 -51.16 26.30
C GLU A 440 -15.34 -51.47 27.78
N PRO A 441 -16.30 -51.49 28.72
CA PRO A 441 -16.08 -52.04 30.05
C PRO A 441 -16.20 -53.58 29.97
N GLY A 442 -15.09 -54.28 29.67
CA GLY A 442 -15.18 -55.74 29.60
C GLY A 442 -14.03 -56.53 28.98
N ARG A 443 -12.75 -56.19 29.19
CA ARG A 443 -11.64 -57.16 29.01
C ARG A 443 -10.35 -56.73 29.72
N ARG A 444 -10.36 -56.82 31.05
CA ARG A 444 -9.14 -57.00 31.86
C ARG A 444 -9.38 -58.07 32.94
N ARG A 445 -9.39 -59.33 32.50
CA ARG A 445 -8.88 -60.55 33.14
C ARG A 445 -8.27 -61.28 31.95
N GLU A 446 -7.00 -61.65 31.85
CA GLU A 446 -6.05 -62.20 32.81
C GLU A 446 -4.63 -61.86 32.33
N THR A 447 -3.74 -61.46 33.23
CA THR A 447 -2.31 -61.82 33.19
C THR A 447 -1.79 -61.70 34.63
N GLY A 448 -2.30 -62.59 35.46
CA GLY A 448 -1.90 -62.81 36.85
C GLY A 448 -1.71 -64.30 37.10
N ARG A 449 -1.08 -65.00 36.17
CA ARG A 449 -0.58 -66.38 36.31
C ARG A 449 0.67 -66.46 35.45
N ASP A 450 1.79 -66.00 36.01
CA ASP A 450 3.16 -66.35 35.59
C ASP A 450 4.19 -65.82 36.61
N ARG A 451 3.83 -65.84 37.90
CA ARG A 451 4.77 -65.53 39.01
C ARG A 451 4.82 -66.57 40.13
N GLU A 452 4.25 -67.76 39.92
CA GLU A 452 4.31 -68.86 40.90
C GLU A 452 4.82 -70.20 40.34
N ALA A 453 5.35 -70.25 39.11
CA ALA A 453 6.00 -71.45 38.56
C ALA A 453 7.54 -71.46 38.66
N GLY A 454 8.13 -70.54 39.44
CA GLY A 454 9.60 -70.39 39.56
C GLY A 454 10.16 -70.48 40.99
N ARG A 455 9.33 -70.81 41.98
CA ARG A 455 9.74 -71.07 43.37
C ARG A 455 8.88 -72.20 43.89
N MET A 456 9.29 -73.44 43.67
CA MET A 456 8.95 -74.67 44.42
C MET A 456 9.58 -75.86 43.67
N SER A 457 10.90 -75.81 43.50
CA SER A 457 11.74 -76.97 43.17
C SER A 457 13.04 -76.80 43.94
N GLY A 458 12.95 -77.02 45.25
CA GLY A 458 14.04 -76.95 46.21
C GLY A 458 13.57 -77.58 47.51
N GLU A 459 14.08 -78.78 47.77
CA GLU A 459 14.13 -79.50 49.04
C GLU A 459 12.87 -80.20 49.55
N ALA A 460 12.89 -81.55 49.49
CA ALA A 460 13.00 -82.43 50.67
C ALA A 460 12.91 -83.91 50.23
N PRO A 461 13.30 -84.88 51.06
CA PRO A 461 14.48 -85.01 51.92
C PRO A 461 15.48 -86.07 51.41
#